data_AF-A0A7V9SNU4-F1
#
_entry.id   AF-A0A7V9SNU4-F1
#
_cell.length_a   1.000
_cell.length_b   1.000
_cell.length_c   1.000
_cell.angle_alpha   90.00
_cell.angle_beta   90.00
_cell.angle_gamma   90.00
#
_symmetry.space_group_name_H-M   'P 1'
#
loop_
_entity.id
_entity.type
_entity.pdbx_description
1 polymer ?
#
loop_
_entity_poly.entity_id
_entity_poly.type
_entity_poly.pdbx_seq_one_letter_code
_entity_poly.pdbx_strand_id
1 'polypeptide(L)' 'KIRFINPVKVNSKIRATSVTKDIELKGNAINMTNTLTVEIEGVDKPALVADWITRMVFA' A
#
# COMPACT_ATOMS: atom_id res chain seq x y z
N LYS A 1 -0.69 10.02 1.63
CA LYS A 1 -1.76 10.48 0.70
C LYS A 1 -2.42 9.24 0.12
N ILE A 2 -3.75 9.20 0.06
CA ILE A 2 -4.53 8.02 -0.40
C ILE A 2 -5.42 8.48 -1.55
N ARG A 3 -5.46 7.71 -2.64
CA ARG A 3 -6.35 7.93 -3.77
C ARG A 3 -7.09 6.65 -4.10
N PHE A 4 -8.41 6.74 -4.13
CA PHE A 4 -9.29 5.72 -4.71
C PHE A 4 -9.61 6.16 -6.13
N ILE A 5 -9.16 5.39 -7.10
CA ILE A 5 -9.23 5.74 -8.53
C ILE A 5 -10.37 4.99 -9.20
N ASN A 6 -10.59 3.72 -8.82
CA ASN A 6 -11.69 2.90 -9.31
C ASN A 6 -12.42 2.18 -8.16
N PRO A 7 -13.75 2.04 -8.25
CA PRO A 7 -14.50 1.20 -7.33
C PRO A 7 -14.20 -0.28 -7.58
N VAL A 8 -14.05 -1.05 -6.51
CA VAL A 8 -13.87 -2.51 -6.56
C VAL A 8 -15.25 -3.16 -6.50
N LYS A 9 -15.67 -3.83 -7.57
CA LYS A 9 -16.95 -4.57 -7.59
C LYS A 9 -16.82 -5.83 -6.73
N VAL A 10 -17.93 -6.26 -6.13
CA VAL A 10 -17.96 -7.52 -5.36
C VAL A 10 -17.48 -8.68 -6.25
N ASN A 11 -16.76 -9.64 -5.65
CA ASN A 11 -16.13 -10.78 -6.35
C ASN A 11 -15.01 -10.43 -7.36
N SER A 12 -14.56 -9.18 -7.44
CA SER A 12 -13.38 -8.84 -8.24
C SER A 12 -12.12 -9.42 -7.61
N LYS A 13 -11.24 -9.99 -8.43
CA LYS A 13 -9.90 -10.39 -7.99
C LYS A 13 -8.99 -9.16 -7.97
N ILE A 14 -8.37 -8.91 -6.83
CA ILE A 14 -7.45 -7.78 -6.64
C ILE A 14 -6.04 -8.27 -6.34
N ARG A 15 -5.04 -7.46 -6.68
CA ARG A 15 -3.64 -7.68 -6.33
C ARG A 15 -3.05 -6.39 -5.78
N ALA A 16 -2.43 -6.49 -4.60
CA ALA A 16 -1.67 -5.39 -4.04
C ALA A 16 -0.18 -5.58 -4.35
N THR A 17 0.47 -4.50 -4.76
CA THR A 17 1.92 -4.40 -4.89
C THR A 17 2.41 -3.25 -4.02
N SER A 18 3.53 -3.45 -3.34
CA SER A 18 4.13 -2.44 -2.48
C SER A 18 5.57 -2.20 -2.86
N VAL A 19 5.95 -0.93 -2.97
CA VAL A 19 7.35 -0.52 -3.10
C VAL A 19 7.75 0.19 -1.83
N THR A 20 8.81 -0.27 -1.18
CA THR A 20 9.36 0.42 -0.02
C THR A 20 10.03 1.71 -0.44
N LYS A 21 9.54 2.81 0.10
CA LYS A 21 9.98 4.17 -0.22
C LYS A 21 11.00 4.68 0.77
N ASP A 22 10.79 4.38 2.05
CA ASP A 22 11.67 4.84 3.12
C ASP A 22 11.60 3.89 4.32
N ILE A 23 12.74 3.69 4.98
CA ILE A 23 12.86 2.95 6.23
C ILE A 23 13.72 3.77 7.19
N GLU A 24 13.19 4.07 8.37
CA GLU A 24 13.87 4.81 9.42
C GLU A 24 13.87 4.00 10.72
N LEU A 25 15.04 3.69 11.25
CA LEU A 25 15.20 3.05 12.56
C LEU A 25 15.07 4.10 13.68
N LYS A 26 14.13 3.89 14.60
CA LYS A 26 13.90 4.70 15.80
C LYS A 26 14.00 3.84 17.06
N GLY A 27 15.21 3.70 17.60
CA GLY A 27 15.46 2.88 18.79
C GLY A 27 15.12 1.42 18.53
N ASN A 28 14.12 0.89 19.24
CA ASN A 28 13.59 -0.47 19.04
C ASN A 28 12.44 -0.55 18.02
N ALA A 29 12.14 0.54 17.31
CA ALA A 29 11.08 0.61 16.33
C ALA A 29 11.60 0.95 14.94
N ILE A 30 10.92 0.50 13.90
CA ILE A 30 11.17 0.84 12.50
C ILE A 30 9.94 1.57 11.97
N ASN A 31 10.14 2.79 11.45
CA ASN A 31 9.15 3.44 10.60
C ASN A 31 9.42 3.00 9.16
N MET A 32 8.45 2.38 8.52
CA MET A 32 8.51 2.00 7.12
C MET A 32 7.42 2.74 6.37
N THR A 33 7.81 3.42 5.29
CA THR A 33 6.89 4.03 4.33
C THR A 33 6.88 3.20 3.06
N ASN A 34 5.73 2.64 2.70
CA ASN A 34 5.52 1.86 1.49
C ASN A 34 4.52 2.57 0.57
N THR A 35 4.85 2.69 -0.71
CA THR A 35 3.87 3.07 -1.73
C THR A 35 3.13 1.80 -2.17
N LEU A 36 1.84 1.74 -1.85
CA LEU A 36 0.94 0.63 -2.15
C LEU A 36 0.10 0.95 -3.38
N THR A 37 0.06 0.03 -4.33
CA THR A 37 -0.84 0.06 -5.49
C THR A 37 -1.70 -1.18 -5.49
N VAL A 38 -3.01 -1.00 -5.55
CA VAL A 38 -3.99 -2.09 -5.65
C VAL A 38 -4.57 -2.09 -7.05
N GLU A 39 -4.35 -3.19 -7.78
CA GLU A 39 -4.84 -3.43 -9.13
C GLU A 39 -6.03 -4.37 -9.09
N ILE A 40 -6.90 -4.26 -10.11
CA ILE A 40 -8.02 -5.18 -10.32
C ILE A 40 -7.72 -5.96 -11.61
N GLU A 41 -7.91 -7.27 -11.60
CA GLU A 41 -7.72 -8.11 -12.79
C GLU A 41 -8.61 -7.63 -13.95
N GLY A 42 -8.01 -7.37 -15.12
CA GLY A 42 -8.72 -6.91 -16.32
C GLY A 42 -9.06 -5.42 -16.35
N VAL A 43 -8.56 -4.60 -15.43
CA VAL A 43 -8.77 -3.14 -15.42
C VAL A 43 -7.43 -2.40 -15.52
N ASP A 44 -7.29 -1.54 -16.52
CA ASP A 44 -6.04 -0.80 -16.79
C ASP A 44 -5.65 0.19 -15.68
N LYS A 45 -6.66 0.74 -14.99
CA LYS A 45 -6.45 1.73 -13.92
C LYS A 45 -6.54 1.06 -12.55
N PRO A 46 -5.61 1.34 -11.62
CA PRO A 46 -5.64 0.74 -10.29
C PRO A 46 -6.87 1.16 -9.50
N ALA A 47 -7.25 0.36 -8.51
CA ALA A 47 -8.28 0.68 -7.53
C ALA A 47 -7.79 1.75 -6.55
N LEU A 48 -6.58 1.56 -6.01
CA LEU A 48 -6.01 2.41 -4.98
C LEU A 48 -4.52 2.64 -5.21
N VAL A 49 -4.08 3.87 -4.97
CA VAL A 49 -2.67 4.21 -4.80
C VAL A 49 -2.52 5.01 -3.50
N ALA A 50 -1.67 4.53 -2.60
CA ALA A 50 -1.46 5.13 -1.30
C ALA A 50 -0.01 5.08 -0.84
N ASP A 51 0.42 6.12 -0.12
CA ASP A 51 1.60 6.03 0.74
C ASP A 51 1.16 5.54 2.12
N TRP A 52 1.63 4.37 2.51
CA TRP A 52 1.31 3.66 3.74
C TRP A 52 2.49 3.72 4.70
N ILE A 53 2.29 4.34 5.88
CA ILE A 53 3.33 4.47 6.90
C ILE A 53 3.00 3.48 8.01
N THR A 54 3.94 2.59 8.34
CA THR A 54 3.81 1.58 9.39
C THR A 54 4.95 1.73 10.38
N ARG A 55 4.62 1.69 11.68
CA ARG A 55 5.63 1.57 12.73
C ARG A 55 5.64 0.13 13.24
N MET A 56 6.76 -0.54 13.06
CA MET A 56 7.01 -1.88 13.60
C MET A 56 7.81 -1.72 14.89
N VAL A 57 7.33 -2.26 16.00
CA VAL A 57 8.04 -2.24 17.29
C VAL A 57 8.50 -3.66 17.58
N PHE A 58 9.79 -3.83 17.84
CA PHE A 58 10.38 -5.12 18.21
C PHE A 58 10.60 -5.12 19.73
N ALA A 59 10.08 -6.16 20.39
CA ALA A 59 10.19 -6.39 21.83
C ALA A 59 11.26 -7.45 22.12
#